data_AF-A0A357NCX3-F1
#
_entry.id   AF-A0A357NCX3-F1
#
_cell.length_a   1.000
_cell.length_b   1.000
_cell.length_c   1.000
_cell.angle_alpha   90.00
_cell.angle_beta   90.00
_cell.angle_gamma   90.00
#
_symmetry.space_group_name_H-M   'P 1'
#
loop_
_entity.id
_entity.type
_entity.pdbx_description
1 polymer ?
#
loop_
_entity_poly.entity_id
_entity_poly.type
_entity_poly.pdbx_seq_one_letter_code
_entity_poly.pdbx_strand_id
1 'polypeptide(L)'
;MTSAAIFIYCVLMKSWFARLQSKRRGILRYITFWFSLLVILKLPVTLLLFSGLQYTVAGWFENLYRDSGVFSVFYNAALSFFCTFFLCIWKKWYGKLVPFLIYFSFDALLLTRGMIFFNG
;
A
#
# COMPACT_ATOMS: atom_id res chain seq x y z
N MET A 1 21.47 2.01 -5.59
CA MET A 1 21.37 1.10 -4.43
C MET A 1 22.68 0.34 -4.32
N THR A 2 23.34 0.35 -3.15
CA THR A 2 24.68 -0.23 -2.96
C THR A 2 24.61 -1.75 -2.69
N SER A 3 25.62 -2.50 -3.14
CA SER A 3 25.74 -3.96 -2.95
C SER A 3 25.62 -4.39 -1.48
N ALA A 4 26.13 -3.56 -0.56
CA ALA A 4 25.99 -3.75 0.87
C ALA A 4 24.51 -3.77 1.34
N ALA A 5 23.65 -2.90 0.79
CA ALA A 5 22.24 -2.87 1.13
C ALA A 5 21.51 -4.15 0.69
N ILE A 6 21.88 -4.70 -0.46
CA ILE A 6 21.32 -5.96 -0.97
C ILE A 6 21.72 -7.12 -0.06
N PHE A 7 22.98 -7.18 0.36
CA PHE A 7 23.44 -8.23 1.27
C PHE A 7 22.71 -8.19 2.62
N ILE A 8 22.59 -7.01 3.23
CA ILE A 8 21.84 -6.80 4.48
C ILE A 8 20.37 -7.22 4.30
N TYR A 9 19.75 -6.83 3.18
CA TYR A 9 18.39 -7.23 2.85
C TYR A 9 18.24 -8.75 2.78
N CYS A 10 19.13 -9.45 2.08
CA CYS A 10 19.08 -10.91 1.98
C CYS A 10 19.20 -11.60 3.36
N VAL A 11 20.08 -11.12 4.24
CA VAL A 11 20.23 -11.65 5.60
C VAL A 11 18.96 -11.42 6.43
N LEU A 12 18.40 -10.21 6.37
CA LEU A 12 17.15 -9.87 7.05
C LEU A 12 16.00 -10.76 6.56
N MET A 13 15.87 -10.93 5.24
CA MET A 13 14.82 -11.76 4.64
C MET A 13 14.95 -13.23 5.01
N LYS A 14 16.17 -13.78 5.03
CA LYS A 14 16.42 -15.17 5.47
C LYS A 14 15.96 -15.38 6.91
N SER A 15 16.27 -14.45 7.80
CA SER A 15 15.84 -14.50 9.21
C SER A 15 14.32 -14.32 9.35
N TRP A 16 13.73 -13.42 8.57
CA TRP A 16 12.29 -13.16 8.55
C TRP A 16 11.48 -14.38 8.08
N PHE A 17 11.89 -15.00 6.98
CA PHE A 17 11.23 -16.20 6.43
C PHE A 17 11.36 -17.41 7.36
N ALA A 18 12.53 -17.63 7.96
CA ALA A 18 12.71 -18.70 8.93
C ALA A 18 11.78 -18.54 10.15
N ARG A 19 11.58 -17.29 10.62
CA ARG A 19 10.64 -16.96 11.70
C ARG A 19 9.17 -17.09 11.27
N LEU A 20 8.86 -16.85 10.00
CA LEU A 20 7.52 -17.03 9.43
C LEU A 20 7.13 -18.52 9.36
N GLN A 21 8.09 -19.39 9.06
CA GLN A 21 7.88 -20.83 8.94
C GLN A 21 7.83 -21.54 10.30
N SER A 22 8.64 -21.12 11.29
CA SER A 22 8.82 -21.91 12.53
C SER A 22 7.78 -21.68 13.64
N LYS A 23 6.95 -20.62 13.61
CA LYS A 23 5.99 -20.34 14.71
C LYS A 23 4.61 -19.81 14.28
N ARG A 24 3.62 -20.28 15.06
CA ARG A 24 2.18 -19.90 15.17
C ARG A 24 1.93 -18.43 15.60
N ARG A 25 2.85 -17.49 15.37
CA ARG A 25 2.72 -16.08 15.83
C ARG A 25 2.03 -15.23 14.76
N GLY A 26 0.81 -14.78 15.05
CA GLY A 26 -0.04 -14.01 14.13
C GLY A 26 0.56 -12.67 13.68
N ILE A 27 1.40 -12.03 14.50
CA ILE A 27 1.94 -10.68 14.22
C ILE A 27 2.87 -10.67 13.00
N LEU A 28 3.79 -11.63 12.87
CA LEU A 28 4.71 -11.65 11.73
C LEU A 28 3.96 -11.91 10.42
N ARG A 29 2.96 -12.79 10.44
CA ARG A 29 2.04 -13.02 9.31
C ARG A 29 1.23 -11.77 8.97
N TYR A 30 0.74 -11.05 9.98
CA TYR A 30 0.01 -9.79 9.79
C TYR A 30 0.89 -8.73 9.12
N ILE A 31 2.13 -8.57 9.59
CA ILE A 31 3.09 -7.63 8.98
C ILE A 31 3.39 -8.03 7.54
N THR A 32 3.67 -9.31 7.26
CA THR A 32 3.92 -9.77 5.88
C THR A 32 2.70 -9.56 4.99
N PHE A 33 1.49 -9.87 5.49
CA PHE A 33 0.24 -9.66 4.75
C PHE A 33 0.01 -8.17 4.45
N TRP A 34 0.29 -7.29 5.42
CA TRP A 34 0.22 -5.83 5.26
C TRP A 34 1.16 -5.32 4.17
N PHE A 35 2.42 -5.76 4.17
CA PHE A 35 3.39 -5.39 3.13
C PHE A 35 2.98 -5.93 1.75
N SER A 36 2.49 -7.17 1.66
CA SER A 36 1.99 -7.72 0.40
C SER A 36 0.79 -6.92 -0.13
N LEU A 37 -0.15 -6.56 0.73
CA LEU A 37 -1.29 -5.71 0.38
C LEU A 37 -0.84 -4.33 -0.12
N LEU A 38 0.13 -3.71 0.54
CA LEU A 38 0.68 -2.43 0.13
C LEU A 38 1.28 -2.51 -1.28
N VAL A 39 2.06 -3.55 -1.58
CA VAL A 39 2.64 -3.75 -2.92
C VAL A 39 1.55 -3.95 -3.98
N ILE A 40 0.56 -4.80 -3.69
CA ILE A 40 -0.54 -5.09 -4.62
C ILE A 40 -1.37 -3.83 -4.90
N LEU A 41 -1.69 -3.03 -3.87
CA LEU A 41 -2.46 -1.78 -4.03
C LEU A 41 -1.67 -0.69 -4.75
N LYS A 42 -0.35 -0.61 -4.50
CA LYS A 42 0.50 0.43 -5.08
C LYS A 42 0.89 0.15 -6.54
N LEU A 43 1.06 -1.11 -6.92
CA LEU A 43 1.43 -1.51 -8.28
C LEU A 43 0.57 -0.85 -9.38
N PRO A 44 -0.78 -0.95 -9.37
CA PRO A 44 -1.62 -0.36 -10.41
C PRO A 44 -1.51 1.17 -10.42
N VAL A 45 -1.48 1.82 -9.26
CA VAL A 45 -1.32 3.28 -9.16
C VAL A 45 0.02 3.73 -9.72
N THR A 46 1.09 2.96 -9.48
CA THR A 46 2.42 3.30 -9.99
C THR A 46 2.49 3.11 -11.52
N LEU A 47 1.84 2.08 -12.06
CA LEU A 47 1.72 1.87 -13.50
C LEU A 47 0.91 2.99 -14.17
N LEU A 48 -0.20 3.40 -13.56
CA LEU A 48 -1.05 4.50 -14.04
C LEU A 48 -0.34 5.87 -13.98
N LEU A 49 0.51 6.06 -12.96
CA LEU A 49 1.35 7.25 -12.86
C LEU A 49 2.42 7.26 -13.95
N PHE A 50 3.09 6.13 -14.20
CA PHE A 50 4.10 6.03 -15.25
C PHE A 50 3.52 6.15 -16.67
N SER A 51 2.28 5.72 -16.88
CA SER A 51 1.58 5.93 -18.16
C SER A 51 1.03 7.34 -18.33
N GLY A 52 1.14 8.21 -17.31
CA GLY A 52 0.61 9.57 -17.33
C GLY A 52 -0.92 9.65 -17.31
N LEU A 53 -1.61 8.52 -17.10
CA LEU A 53 -3.07 8.42 -17.09
C LEU A 53 -3.67 8.91 -15.77
N GLN A 54 -2.94 8.77 -14.67
CA GLN A 54 -3.41 9.18 -13.35
C GLN A 54 -2.31 9.93 -12.60
N TYR A 55 -2.61 11.17 -12.21
CA TYR A 55 -1.74 11.96 -11.35
C TYR A 55 -2.52 12.43 -10.12
N THR A 56 -1.83 12.42 -8.97
CA THR A 56 -2.39 12.92 -7.72
C THR A 56 -1.63 14.15 -7.27
N VAL A 57 -2.33 15.25 -7.05
CA VAL A 57 -1.73 16.52 -6.60
C VAL A 57 -2.19 16.79 -5.16
N ALA A 58 -1.27 16.61 -4.22
CA ALA A 58 -1.43 16.95 -2.81
C ALA A 58 -0.84 18.34 -2.49
N GLY A 59 0.04 18.85 -3.36
CA GLY A 59 0.66 20.17 -3.23
C GLY A 59 1.79 20.23 -2.19
N TRP A 60 2.38 19.08 -1.84
CA TRP A 60 3.49 19.01 -0.87
C TRP A 60 4.84 19.29 -1.52
N PHE A 61 4.97 19.00 -2.82
CA PHE A 61 6.18 19.23 -3.59
C PHE A 61 5.86 19.86 -4.95
N GLU A 62 6.76 20.70 -5.47
CA GLU A 62 6.64 21.30 -6.81
C GLU A 62 6.71 20.26 -7.93
N ASN A 63 7.45 19.17 -7.73
CA ASN A 63 7.58 18.11 -8.71
C ASN A 63 6.38 17.15 -8.62
N LEU A 64 5.51 17.18 -9.64
CA LEU A 64 4.29 16.37 -9.76
C LEU A 64 4.51 14.88 -9.50
N TYR A 65 5.56 14.27 -10.05
CA TYR A 65 5.85 12.84 -9.86
C TYR A 65 6.27 12.54 -8.43
N ARG A 66 7.01 13.45 -7.80
CA ARG A 66 7.44 13.33 -6.41
C ARG A 66 6.25 13.51 -5.46
N ASP A 67 5.41 14.50 -5.73
CA ASP A 67 4.20 14.77 -4.95
C ASP A 67 3.24 13.59 -4.99
N SER A 68 2.93 13.11 -6.20
CA SER A 68 2.06 11.95 -6.40
C SER A 68 2.65 10.67 -5.83
N GLY A 69 3.95 10.45 -6.03
CA GLY A 69 4.64 9.28 -5.52
C GLY A 69 4.62 9.22 -3.99
N VAL A 70 4.90 10.33 -3.30
CA VAL A 70 4.90 10.39 -1.83
C VAL A 70 3.48 10.25 -1.28
N PHE A 71 2.52 10.98 -1.83
CA PHE A 71 1.12 10.89 -1.42
C PHE A 71 0.58 9.46 -1.58
N SER A 72 0.84 8.82 -2.72
CA SER A 72 0.43 7.45 -3.01
C SER A 72 1.03 6.44 -2.02
N VAL A 73 2.28 6.63 -1.58
CA VAL A 73 2.89 5.74 -0.56
C VAL A 73 2.10 5.82 0.75
N PHE A 74 1.85 7.02 1.25
CA PHE A 74 1.16 7.21 2.53
C PHE A 74 -0.29 6.76 2.47
N TYR A 75 -0.98 7.11 1.37
CA TYR A 75 -2.36 6.72 1.14
C TYR A 75 -2.51 5.19 1.08
N ASN A 76 -1.70 4.50 0.26
CA ASN A 76 -1.76 3.04 0.14
C ASN A 76 -1.28 2.32 1.42
N ALA A 77 -0.35 2.90 2.18
CA ALA A 77 0.08 2.36 3.48
C ALA A 77 -1.02 2.45 4.54
N ALA A 78 -1.76 3.56 4.57
CA ALA A 78 -2.93 3.70 5.45
C ALA A 78 -4.03 2.71 5.05
N LEU A 79 -4.36 2.63 3.76
CA LEU A 79 -5.33 1.67 3.24
C LEU A 79 -4.96 0.23 3.53
N SER A 80 -3.71 -0.18 3.24
CA SER A 80 -3.26 -1.54 3.52
C SER A 80 -3.36 -1.85 5.02
N PHE A 81 -3.15 -0.86 5.90
CA PHE A 81 -3.32 -1.03 7.35
C PHE A 81 -4.77 -1.31 7.72
N PHE A 82 -5.71 -0.51 7.24
CA PHE A 82 -7.13 -0.74 7.47
C PHE A 82 -7.60 -2.08 6.87
N CYS A 83 -7.22 -2.38 5.64
CA CYS A 83 -7.54 -3.65 4.99
C CYS A 83 -7.04 -4.85 5.80
N THR A 84 -5.79 -4.78 6.28
CA THR A 84 -5.18 -5.86 7.08
C THR A 84 -5.88 -5.99 8.43
N PHE A 85 -6.24 -4.87 9.07
CA PHE A 85 -7.00 -4.87 10.32
C PHE A 85 -8.38 -5.54 10.16
N PHE A 86 -9.17 -5.13 9.16
CA PHE A 86 -10.49 -5.69 8.93
C PHE A 86 -10.44 -7.16 8.47
N LEU A 87 -9.47 -7.54 7.63
CA LEU A 87 -9.36 -8.92 7.14
C LEU A 87 -8.80 -9.89 8.19
N CYS A 88 -7.80 -9.48 8.98
CA CYS A 88 -7.10 -10.39 9.89
C CYS A 88 -7.62 -10.35 11.34
N ILE A 89 -8.02 -9.18 11.84
CA ILE A 89 -8.44 -9.01 13.24
C ILE A 89 -9.96 -9.12 13.33
N TRP A 90 -10.69 -8.45 12.42
CA TRP A 90 -12.14 -8.44 12.41
C TRP A 90 -12.71 -9.65 11.64
N LYS A 91 -12.62 -10.85 12.22
CA LYS A 91 -13.01 -12.15 11.60
C LYS A 91 -14.50 -12.34 11.23
N LYS A 92 -15.33 -11.29 11.21
CA LYS A 92 -16.75 -11.37 10.79
C LYS A 92 -16.83 -11.37 9.26
N TRP A 93 -17.76 -12.12 8.69
CA TRP A 93 -17.92 -12.24 7.23
C TRP A 93 -18.17 -10.89 6.54
N TYR A 94 -18.97 -10.02 7.16
CA TYR A 94 -19.22 -8.65 6.70
C TYR A 94 -17.96 -7.75 6.71
N GLY A 95 -16.96 -8.06 7.55
CA GLY A 95 -15.69 -7.32 7.62
C GLY A 95 -14.84 -7.44 6.35
N LYS A 96 -15.13 -8.43 5.49
CA LYS A 96 -14.45 -8.61 4.21
C LYS A 96 -14.86 -7.59 3.14
N LEU A 97 -16.05 -6.99 3.27
CA LEU A 97 -16.55 -5.98 2.32
C LEU A 97 -16.11 -4.55 2.69
N VAL A 98 -15.77 -4.33 3.96
CA VAL A 98 -15.34 -3.03 4.47
C VAL A 98 -14.11 -2.47 3.74
N PRO A 99 -13.05 -3.25 3.45
CA PRO A 99 -11.91 -2.80 2.64
C PRO A 99 -12.31 -2.19 1.30
N PHE A 100 -13.27 -2.81 0.61
CA PHE A 100 -13.75 -2.33 -0.68
C PHE A 100 -14.53 -1.03 -0.52
N LEU A 101 -15.44 -0.96 0.44
CA LEU A 101 -16.20 0.26 0.73
C LEU A 101 -15.29 1.43 1.09
N ILE A 102 -14.26 1.18 1.91
CA ILE A 102 -13.25 2.18 2.26
C ILE A 102 -12.53 2.65 1.00
N TYR A 103 -12.03 1.73 0.16
CA TYR A 103 -11.33 2.08 -1.07
C TYR A 103 -12.18 2.96 -1.99
N PHE A 104 -13.40 2.55 -2.31
CA PHE A 104 -14.32 3.32 -3.16
C PHE A 104 -14.69 4.68 -2.54
N SER A 105 -14.90 4.74 -1.22
CA SER A 105 -15.25 5.99 -0.55
C SER A 105 -14.11 7.00 -0.58
N PHE A 106 -12.88 6.54 -0.34
CA PHE A 106 -11.71 7.41 -0.39
C PHE A 106 -11.36 7.84 -1.81
N ASP A 107 -11.47 6.95 -2.81
CA ASP A 107 -11.30 7.33 -4.23
C ASP A 107 -12.34 8.39 -4.64
N ALA A 108 -13.61 8.21 -4.27
CA ALA A 108 -14.67 9.19 -4.53
C ALA A 108 -14.40 10.54 -3.83
N LEU A 109 -13.88 10.51 -2.60
CA LEU A 109 -13.53 11.72 -1.85
C LEU A 109 -12.35 12.45 -2.51
N LEU A 110 -11.34 11.71 -2.98
CA LEU A 110 -10.18 12.29 -3.66
C LEU A 110 -10.54 12.85 -5.04
N LEU A 111 -11.47 12.21 -5.76
CA LEU A 111 -12.06 12.72 -7.00
C LEU A 111 -12.83 14.02 -6.78
N THR A 112 -13.71 14.06 -5.79
CA THR A 112 -14.52 15.26 -5.48
C THR A 112 -13.69 16.43 -4.98
N ARG A 113 -12.53 16.16 -4.37
CA ARG A 113 -11.54 17.18 -3.96
C ARG A 113 -10.64 17.65 -5.10
N GLY A 114 -10.76 17.11 -6.32
CA GLY A 114 -9.89 17.43 -7.44
C GLY A 114 -8.43 17.04 -7.20
N MET A 115 -8.19 16.05 -6.33
CA MET A 115 -6.83 15.57 -6.02
C MET A 115 -6.38 14.47 -6.97
N ILE A 116 -7.32 13.69 -7.52
CA ILE A 116 -7.06 12.69 -8.56
C ILE A 116 -7.54 13.25 -9.89
N PHE A 117 -6.64 13.31 -10.86
CA PHE A 117 -6.98 13.60 -12.25
C PHE A 117 -6.76 12.36 -13.09
N PHE A 118 -7.76 12.02 -13.89
CA PHE A 118 -7.64 11.03 -14.96
C PHE A 118 -7.47 11.77 -16.27
N ASN A 119 -6.32 11.59 -16.91
CA ASN A 119 -6.10 12.05 -18.28
C ASN A 119 -6.63 10.95 -19.20
N GLY A 120 -7.76 11.22 -19.85
CA GLY A 120 -8.36 10.39 -20.90
C GLY A 120 -8.33 11.11 -22.23
#